data_AF-A0A412L1W2-F1
#
_entry.id   AF-A0A412L1W2-F1
#
_cell.length_a   1.000
_cell.length_b   1.000
_cell.length_c   1.000
_cell.angle_alpha   90.00
_cell.angle_beta   90.00
_cell.angle_gamma   90.00
#
_symmetry.space_group_name_H-M   'P 1'
#
loop_
_entity.id
_entity.type
_entity.pdbx_description
1 polymer ?
#
loop_
_entity_poly.entity_id
_entity_poly.type
_entity_poly.pdbx_seq_one_letter_code
_entity_poly.pdbx_strand_id
1 'polypeptide(L)'
;MFLKKYVKNKEIRNATWLIGEQIFQMLISLIIGILTARYLGPQNYGSLSYTASFVSFFTSIATLGMEGVVIKKLIEHPELEGEYLGTAMLFRVISAILSSIMIAVIVFVLNPEEDIKVILALLQSIQLVFQAVYILDSWFQRYLYQDMYL
;
A
#
# COMPACT_ATOMS: atom_id res chain seq x y z
N MET A 1 -2.90 31.46 24.04
CA MET A 1 -2.68 32.50 22.99
C MET A 1 -1.65 32.09 21.94
N PHE A 2 -0.66 31.24 22.24
CA PHE A 2 0.39 30.80 21.30
C PHE A 2 -0.05 29.76 20.23
N LEU A 3 -1.05 28.91 20.52
CA LEU A 3 -1.52 27.87 19.58
C LEU A 3 -2.23 28.43 18.34
N LYS A 4 -2.88 29.61 18.44
CA LYS A 4 -3.68 30.18 17.35
C LYS A 4 -2.84 30.71 16.18
N LYS A 5 -1.54 30.97 16.40
CA LYS A 5 -0.63 31.54 15.39
C LYS A 5 -0.05 30.48 14.45
N TYR A 6 0.08 29.24 14.92
CA TYR A 6 0.56 28.10 14.12
C TYR A 6 -0.53 27.50 13.22
N VAL A 7 -1.79 27.51 13.66
CA VAL A 7 -2.95 27.00 12.88
C VAL A 7 -3.23 27.81 11.61
N LYS A 8 -2.66 29.03 11.48
CA LYS A 8 -2.90 29.92 10.32
C LYS A 8 -1.95 29.67 9.14
N ASN A 9 -0.92 28.84 9.30
CA ASN A 9 -0.01 28.49 8.20
C ASN A 9 -0.57 27.31 7.40
N LYS A 10 -0.62 27.46 6.07
CA LYS A 10 -1.13 26.44 5.13
C LYS A 10 -0.45 25.08 5.34
N GLU A 11 0.86 25.08 5.56
CA GLU A 11 1.66 23.87 5.81
C GLU A 11 1.24 23.12 7.07
N ILE A 12 0.99 23.83 8.17
CA ILE A 12 0.62 23.21 9.46
C ILE A 12 -0.79 22.63 9.38
N ARG A 13 -1.70 23.32 8.67
CA ARG A 13 -3.05 22.82 8.44
C ARG A 13 -3.03 21.55 7.58
N ASN A 14 -2.21 21.52 6.53
CA ASN A 14 -2.03 20.34 5.68
C ASN A 14 -1.42 19.17 6.46
N ALA A 15 -0.35 19.42 7.23
CA ALA A 15 0.27 18.39 8.07
C ALA A 15 -0.72 17.85 9.12
N THR A 16 -1.49 18.73 9.77
CA THR A 16 -2.51 18.32 10.74
C THR A 16 -3.61 17.48 10.08
N TRP A 17 -4.00 17.81 8.84
CA TRP A 17 -4.97 17.03 8.07
C TRP A 17 -4.44 15.62 7.77
N LEU A 18 -3.23 15.50 7.23
CA LEU A 18 -2.60 14.21 6.93
C LEU A 18 -2.43 13.33 8.17
N ILE A 19 -1.96 13.92 9.29
CA ILE A 19 -1.81 13.19 10.55
C ILE A 19 -3.19 12.76 11.09
N GLY A 20 -4.20 13.63 11.01
CA GLY A 20 -5.57 13.33 11.43
C GLY A 20 -6.18 12.17 10.65
N GLU A 21 -6.00 12.16 9.33
CA GLU A 21 -6.40 11.07 8.44
C GLU A 21 -5.73 9.75 8.84
N GLN A 22 -4.41 9.76 9.04
CA GLN A 22 -3.65 8.57 9.43
C GLN A 22 -4.15 7.98 10.75
N ILE A 23 -4.36 8.83 11.77
CA ILE A 23 -4.89 8.39 13.08
C ILE A 23 -6.29 7.80 12.92
N PHE A 24 -7.16 8.45 12.14
CA PHE A 24 -8.51 7.98 11.89
C PHE A 24 -8.51 6.60 11.20
N GLN A 25 -7.66 6.41 10.19
CA GLN A 25 -7.50 5.13 9.50
C GLN A 25 -6.99 4.02 10.45
N MET A 26 -6.05 4.34 11.33
CA MET A 26 -5.55 3.40 12.35
C MET A 26 -6.65 2.97 13.32
N LEU A 27 -7.49 3.91 13.78
CA LEU A 27 -8.61 3.62 14.67
C LEU A 27 -9.65 2.72 13.99
N ILE A 28 -10.01 3.00 12.75
CA ILE A 28 -10.92 2.15 11.97
C ILE A 28 -10.35 0.74 11.80
N SER A 29 -9.07 0.65 11.40
CA SER A 29 -8.38 -0.63 11.21
C SER A 29 -8.38 -1.46 12.49
N LEU A 30 -8.18 -0.84 13.66
CA LEU A 30 -8.23 -1.50 14.95
C LEU A 30 -9.63 -2.03 15.28
N ILE A 31 -10.68 -1.23 15.07
CA ILE A 31 -12.07 -1.66 15.32
C ILE A 31 -12.42 -2.83 14.41
N ILE A 32 -12.12 -2.74 13.12
CA ILE A 32 -12.34 -3.82 12.15
C ILE A 32 -11.58 -5.06 12.57
N GLY A 33 -10.31 -4.93 12.99
CA GLY A 33 -9.48 -6.05 13.46
C GLY A 33 -10.11 -6.77 14.66
N ILE A 34 -10.58 -6.02 15.67
CA ILE A 34 -11.24 -6.57 16.86
C ILE A 34 -12.54 -7.29 16.50
N LEU A 35 -13.39 -6.66 15.68
CA LEU A 35 -14.66 -7.24 15.26
C LEU A 35 -14.44 -8.52 14.44
N THR A 36 -13.47 -8.49 13.52
CA THR A 36 -13.07 -9.63 12.69
C THR A 36 -12.59 -10.79 13.56
N ALA A 37 -11.69 -10.54 14.51
CA ALA A 37 -11.20 -11.56 15.44
C ALA A 37 -12.33 -12.18 16.29
N ARG A 38 -13.26 -11.34 16.75
CA ARG A 38 -14.43 -11.80 17.53
C ARG A 38 -15.41 -12.62 16.70
N TYR A 39 -15.64 -12.23 15.45
CA TYR A 39 -16.62 -12.89 14.57
C TYR A 39 -16.10 -14.21 14.01
N LEU A 40 -14.83 -14.25 13.56
CA LEU A 40 -14.21 -15.45 12.99
C LEU A 40 -13.78 -16.46 14.07
N GLY A 41 -13.54 -15.99 15.30
CA GLY A 41 -12.94 -16.80 16.36
C GLY A 41 -11.46 -17.06 16.14
N PRO A 42 -10.76 -17.60 17.16
CA PRO A 42 -9.29 -17.68 17.18
C PRO A 42 -8.70 -18.57 16.08
N GLN A 43 -9.36 -19.66 15.69
CA GLN A 43 -8.86 -20.59 14.68
C GLN A 43 -8.87 -19.97 13.28
N ASN A 44 -10.01 -19.42 12.85
CA ASN A 44 -10.13 -18.82 11.51
C ASN A 44 -9.38 -17.48 11.42
N TYR A 45 -9.35 -16.70 12.52
CA TYR A 45 -8.52 -15.50 12.58
C TYR A 45 -7.03 -15.86 12.47
N GLY A 46 -6.59 -16.98 13.06
CA GLY A 46 -5.24 -17.51 12.88
C GLY A 46 -4.91 -17.80 11.42
N SER A 47 -5.80 -18.46 10.67
CA SER A 47 -5.63 -18.71 9.24
C SER A 47 -5.61 -17.41 8.40
N LEU A 48 -6.44 -16.43 8.76
CA LEU A 48 -6.44 -15.12 8.13
C LEU A 48 -5.12 -14.38 8.39
N SER A 49 -4.66 -14.32 9.64
CA SER A 49 -3.38 -13.70 10.00
C SER A 49 -2.19 -14.40 9.36
N TYR A 50 -2.20 -15.73 9.30
CA TYR A 50 -1.16 -16.54 8.64
C TYR A 50 -1.01 -16.16 7.17
N THR A 51 -2.13 -16.15 6.42
CA THR A 51 -2.13 -15.77 5.01
C THR A 51 -1.78 -14.30 4.80
N ALA A 52 -2.27 -13.40 5.67
CA ALA A 52 -1.94 -11.99 5.66
C ALA A 52 -0.43 -11.73 5.81
N SER A 53 0.28 -12.49 6.65
CA SER A 53 1.72 -12.36 6.82
C SER A 53 2.50 -12.60 5.52
N PHE A 54 2.11 -13.61 4.73
CA PHE A 54 2.72 -13.83 3.41
C PHE A 54 2.42 -12.67 2.47
N VAL A 55 1.17 -12.22 2.39
CA VAL A 55 0.78 -11.11 1.51
C VAL A 55 1.51 -9.82 1.89
N SER A 56 1.65 -9.53 3.20
CA SER A 56 2.40 -8.38 3.70
C SER A 56 3.89 -8.46 3.35
N PHE A 57 4.49 -9.65 3.42
CA PHE A 57 5.90 -9.82 3.03
C PHE A 57 6.10 -9.56 1.53
N PHE A 58 5.22 -10.13 0.70
CA PHE A 58 5.26 -9.96 -0.75
C PHE A 58 4.81 -8.59 -1.23
N THR A 59 4.14 -7.79 -0.40
CA THR A 59 3.77 -6.40 -0.71
C THR A 59 5.00 -5.58 -1.08
N SER A 60 6.05 -5.62 -0.26
CA SER A 60 7.31 -4.90 -0.54
C SER A 60 7.93 -5.33 -1.87
N ILE A 61 7.86 -6.63 -2.18
CA ILE A 61 8.35 -7.19 -3.45
C ILE A 61 7.49 -6.72 -4.63
N ALA A 62 6.16 -6.71 -4.48
CA ALA A 62 5.22 -6.26 -5.52
C ALA A 62 5.37 -4.77 -5.86
N THR A 63 5.76 -3.94 -4.89
CA THR A 63 6.02 -2.50 -5.11
C THR A 63 7.39 -2.21 -5.72
N LEU A 64 8.35 -3.14 -5.61
CA LEU A 64 9.72 -3.04 -6.14
C LEU A 64 10.50 -1.77 -5.70
N GLY A 65 10.03 -1.03 -4.70
CA GLY A 65 10.62 0.26 -4.31
C GLY A 65 10.58 1.32 -5.41
N MET A 66 9.68 1.19 -6.39
CA MET A 66 9.66 2.05 -7.59
C MET A 66 9.32 3.51 -7.31
N GLU A 67 8.64 3.81 -6.20
CA GLU A 67 8.14 5.15 -5.89
C GLU A 67 9.26 6.21 -5.92
N GLY A 68 10.39 5.94 -5.25
CA GLY A 68 11.53 6.87 -5.25
C GLY A 68 12.21 6.98 -6.62
N VAL A 69 12.28 5.89 -7.39
CA VAL A 69 12.88 5.89 -8.74
C VAL A 69 12.03 6.70 -9.71
N VAL A 70 10.71 6.54 -9.65
CA VAL A 70 9.75 7.26 -10.49
C VAL A 70 9.78 8.75 -10.15
N ILE A 71 9.72 9.14 -8.88
CA ILE A 71 9.82 10.55 -8.48
C ILE A 71 11.09 11.19 -9.02
N LYS A 72 12.24 10.51 -8.86
CA LYS A 72 13.52 11.02 -9.38
C LYS A 72 13.49 11.24 -10.90
N LYS A 73 13.03 10.24 -11.67
CA LYS A 73 12.93 10.35 -13.13
C LYS A 73 11.94 11.44 -13.58
N LEU A 74 10.84 11.60 -12.85
CA LEU A 74 9.85 12.66 -13.11
C LEU A 74 10.41 14.08 -12.87
N ILE A 75 11.31 14.24 -11.91
CA ILE A 75 12.01 15.51 -11.66
C ILE A 75 13.07 15.76 -12.73
N GLU A 76 13.87 14.74 -13.10
CA GLU A 76 14.95 14.85 -14.09
C GLU A 76 14.44 15.06 -15.52
N HIS A 77 13.32 14.43 -15.88
CA HIS A 77 12.75 14.41 -17.23
C HIS A 77 11.24 14.66 -17.23
N PRO A 78 10.80 15.92 -17.02
CA PRO A 78 9.40 16.34 -17.04
C PRO A 78 8.58 15.86 -18.23
N GLU A 79 9.20 15.87 -19.40
CA GLU A 79 8.59 15.65 -20.71
C GLU A 79 8.17 14.19 -20.95
N LEU A 80 8.76 13.24 -20.22
CA LEU A 80 8.51 11.80 -20.34
C LEU A 80 7.65 11.23 -19.19
N GLU A 81 6.93 12.10 -18.47
CA GLU A 81 6.14 11.74 -17.30
C GLU A 81 5.19 10.56 -17.53
N GLY A 82 4.42 10.60 -18.64
CA GLY A 82 3.46 9.55 -18.97
C GLY A 82 4.13 8.20 -19.23
N GLU A 83 5.34 8.20 -19.82
CA GLU A 83 6.09 6.98 -20.10
C GLU A 83 6.64 6.36 -18.82
N TYR A 84 7.18 7.16 -17.90
CA TYR A 84 7.69 6.64 -16.63
C TYR A 84 6.58 6.13 -15.72
N LEU A 85 5.46 6.86 -15.59
CA LEU A 85 4.31 6.42 -14.82
C LEU A 85 3.70 5.16 -15.42
N GLY A 86 3.48 5.12 -16.73
CA GLY A 86 2.91 3.97 -17.43
C GLY A 86 3.78 2.73 -17.31
N THR A 87 5.10 2.89 -17.52
CA THR A 87 6.06 1.78 -17.38
C THR A 87 6.09 1.27 -15.93
N ALA A 88 6.17 2.16 -14.95
CA ALA A 88 6.18 1.77 -13.54
C ALA A 88 4.87 1.08 -13.12
N MET A 89 3.71 1.55 -13.60
CA MET A 89 2.43 0.89 -13.39
C MET A 89 2.43 -0.53 -13.96
N LEU A 90 2.86 -0.70 -15.21
CA LEU A 90 2.94 -2.02 -15.86
C LEU A 90 3.85 -2.98 -15.08
N PHE A 91 5.04 -2.52 -14.69
CA PHE A 91 5.94 -3.32 -13.86
C PHE A 91 5.29 -3.72 -12.53
N ARG A 92 4.62 -2.79 -11.82
CA ARG A 92 3.92 -3.09 -10.56
C ARG A 92 2.80 -4.10 -10.76
N VAL A 93 2.02 -4.01 -11.83
CA VAL A 93 0.97 -4.98 -12.13
C VAL A 93 1.56 -6.36 -12.39
N ILE A 94 2.63 -6.46 -13.19
CA ILE A 94 3.32 -7.73 -13.46
C ILE A 94 3.88 -8.31 -12.15
N SER A 95 4.55 -7.51 -11.34
CA SER A 95 5.10 -7.92 -10.04
C SER A 95 4.01 -8.33 -9.05
N ALA A 96 2.85 -7.67 -9.04
CA ALA A 96 1.70 -8.04 -8.22
C ALA A 96 1.11 -9.39 -8.65
N ILE A 97 0.99 -9.65 -9.95
CA ILE A 97 0.52 -10.94 -10.48
C ILE A 97 1.52 -12.06 -10.11
N LEU A 98 2.81 -11.85 -10.35
CA LEU A 98 3.85 -12.82 -10.00
C LEU A 98 3.87 -13.10 -8.49
N SER A 99 3.77 -12.06 -7.67
CA SER A 99 3.70 -12.19 -6.21
C SER A 99 2.46 -12.96 -5.77
N SER A 100 1.30 -12.69 -6.37
CA SER A 100 0.05 -13.40 -6.07
C SER A 100 0.15 -14.89 -6.41
N ILE A 101 0.73 -15.23 -7.56
CA ILE A 101 0.98 -16.63 -7.95
C ILE A 101 1.95 -17.29 -6.96
N MET A 102 3.04 -16.60 -6.60
CA MET A 102 4.04 -17.13 -5.66
C MET A 102 3.43 -17.40 -4.29
N ILE A 103 2.62 -16.48 -3.77
CA ILE A 103 1.89 -16.65 -2.50
C ILE A 103 0.98 -17.87 -2.58
N ALA A 104 0.18 -18.00 -3.64
CA ALA A 104 -0.74 -19.12 -3.81
C ALA A 104 0.00 -20.47 -3.85
N VAL A 105 1.13 -20.54 -4.59
CA VAL A 105 1.98 -21.74 -4.66
C VAL A 105 2.57 -22.07 -3.29
N ILE A 106 3.11 -21.09 -2.57
CA ILE A 106 3.69 -21.31 -1.23
C ILE A 106 2.63 -21.82 -0.26
N VAL A 107 1.45 -21.19 -0.22
CA VAL A 107 0.37 -21.59 0.69
C VAL A 107 -0.14 -22.98 0.35
N PHE A 108 -0.31 -23.30 -0.93
CA PHE A 108 -0.73 -24.62 -1.40
C PHE A 108 0.27 -25.72 -1.03
N VAL A 109 1.57 -25.50 -1.26
CA VAL A 109 2.62 -26.48 -0.93
C VAL A 109 2.74 -26.71 0.58
N LEU A 110 2.58 -25.66 1.39
CA LEU A 110 2.69 -25.75 2.85
C LEU A 110 1.43 -26.30 3.53
N ASN A 111 0.26 -26.16 2.92
CA ASN A 111 -1.03 -26.56 3.51
C ASN A 111 -1.92 -27.29 2.47
N PRO A 112 -1.50 -28.46 1.97
CA PRO A 112 -2.18 -29.15 0.87
C PRO A 112 -3.59 -29.66 1.22
N GLU A 113 -3.91 -29.82 2.51
CA GLU A 113 -5.23 -30.30 2.96
C GLU A 113 -6.20 -29.16 3.32
N GLU A 114 -5.78 -27.89 3.23
CA GLU A 114 -6.57 -26.73 3.67
C GLU A 114 -6.82 -25.74 2.53
N ASP A 115 -7.69 -26.11 1.59
CA ASP A 115 -8.07 -25.29 0.42
C ASP A 115 -8.53 -23.87 0.81
N ILE A 116 -9.15 -23.72 1.98
CA ILE A 116 -9.61 -22.43 2.49
C ILE A 116 -8.46 -21.43 2.64
N LYS A 117 -7.26 -21.86 3.04
CA LYS A 117 -6.10 -20.98 3.20
C LYS A 117 -5.61 -20.46 1.84
N VAL A 118 -5.68 -21.27 0.80
CA VAL A 118 -5.32 -20.86 -0.58
C VAL A 118 -6.29 -19.80 -1.07
N ILE A 119 -7.60 -20.01 -0.85
CA ILE A 119 -8.63 -19.02 -1.20
C ILE A 119 -8.42 -17.71 -0.43
N LEU A 120 -8.17 -17.76 0.88
CA LEU A 120 -7.89 -16.58 1.69
C LEU A 120 -6.66 -15.81 1.21
N ALA A 121 -5.60 -16.53 0.82
CA ALA A 121 -4.38 -15.93 0.31
C ALA A 121 -4.60 -15.24 -1.05
N LEU A 122 -5.35 -15.88 -1.96
CA LEU A 122 -5.73 -15.29 -3.26
C LEU A 122 -6.62 -14.05 -3.08
N LEU A 123 -7.62 -14.12 -2.20
CA LEU A 123 -8.50 -12.99 -1.92
C LEU A 123 -7.72 -11.78 -1.38
N GLN A 124 -6.78 -12.01 -0.46
CA GLN A 124 -5.95 -10.95 0.09
C GLN A 124 -4.91 -10.43 -0.91
N SER A 125 -4.39 -11.27 -1.81
CA SER A 125 -3.39 -10.83 -2.79
C SER A 125 -3.96 -9.90 -3.87
N ILE A 126 -5.29 -9.85 -4.04
CA ILE A 126 -5.96 -8.89 -4.93
C ILE A 126 -5.52 -7.45 -4.61
N GLN A 127 -5.29 -7.12 -3.34
CA GLN A 127 -4.85 -5.78 -2.94
C GLN A 127 -3.53 -5.37 -3.61
N LEU A 128 -2.65 -6.32 -3.94
CA LEU A 128 -1.36 -6.06 -4.56
C LEU A 128 -1.51 -5.42 -5.95
N VAL A 129 -2.57 -5.78 -6.69
CA VAL A 129 -2.85 -5.19 -8.00
C VAL A 129 -3.31 -3.74 -7.84
N PHE A 130 -4.18 -3.49 -6.86
CA PHE A 130 -4.62 -2.13 -6.54
C PHE A 130 -3.48 -1.24 -6.08
N GLN A 131 -2.42 -1.80 -5.50
CA GLN A 131 -1.27 -1.00 -5.11
C GLN A 131 -0.57 -0.33 -6.30
N ALA A 132 -0.70 -0.85 -7.53
CA ALA A 132 -0.15 -0.19 -8.71
C ALA A 132 -0.69 1.24 -8.87
N VAL A 133 -1.92 1.52 -8.40
CA VAL A 133 -2.54 2.85 -8.47
C VAL A 133 -1.83 3.86 -7.58
N TYR A 134 -1.24 3.45 -6.45
CA TYR A 134 -0.50 4.36 -5.56
C TYR A 134 0.73 4.99 -6.22
N ILE A 135 1.21 4.48 -7.37
CA ILE A 135 2.29 5.17 -8.10
C ILE A 135 1.86 6.54 -8.64
N LEU A 136 0.55 6.81 -8.74
CA LEU A 136 0.04 8.14 -9.06
C LEU A 136 0.37 9.16 -7.99
N ASP A 137 0.56 8.75 -6.73
CA ASP A 137 0.94 9.69 -5.67
C ASP A 137 2.33 10.29 -5.93
N SER A 138 3.22 9.55 -6.60
CA SER A 138 4.52 10.05 -7.06
C SER A 138 4.40 11.27 -7.98
N TRP A 139 3.32 11.34 -8.75
CA TRP A 139 3.03 12.48 -9.61
C TRP A 139 2.69 13.73 -8.79
N PHE A 140 1.81 13.61 -7.80
CA PHE A 140 1.46 14.72 -6.91
C PHE A 140 2.67 15.16 -6.07
N GLN A 141 3.45 14.20 -5.57
CA GLN A 141 4.65 14.48 -4.78
C GLN A 141 5.69 15.28 -5.57
N ARG A 142 5.86 15.01 -6.87
CA ARG A 142 6.75 15.78 -7.75
C ARG A 142 6.48 17.29 -7.68
N TYR A 143 5.22 17.71 -7.77
CA TYR A 143 4.86 19.13 -7.69
C TYR A 143 5.21 19.74 -6.34
N LEU A 144 5.01 19.00 -5.25
CA LEU A 144 5.39 19.45 -3.90
C LEU A 144 6.91 19.64 -3.75
N TYR A 145 7.72 18.75 -4.34
CA TYR A 145 9.18 18.90 -4.33
C TYR A 145 9.63 20.08 -5.20
N GLN A 146 9.02 20.30 -6.36
CA GLN A 146 9.39 21.38 -7.27
C GLN A 146 9.18 22.77 -6.64
N ASP A 147 8.12 22.96 -5.85
CA ASP A 147 7.85 24.20 -5.08
C ASP A 147 8.83 24.44 -3.93
N MET A 148 9.55 23.42 -3.45
CA MET A 148 10.51 23.54 -2.34
C MET A 148 11.91 23.97 -2.81
N TYR A 149 12.26 23.72 -4.07
CA TYR A 149 13.56 24.04 -4.67
C TYR A 149 13.57 25.34 -5.49
N LEU A 150 12.41 26.00 -5.66
CA LEU A 150 12.25 27.32 -6.29
C LEU A 150 12.02 28.40 -5.24
#